data_AF-A0A2E8YSP0-F1
#
_entry.id   AF-A0A2E8YSP0-F1
#
_cell.length_a   1.000
_cell.length_b   1.000
_cell.length_c   1.000
_cell.angle_alpha   90.00
_cell.angle_beta   90.00
_cell.angle_gamma   90.00
#
_symmetry.space_group_name_H-M   'P 1'
#
loop_
_entity.id
_entity.type
_entity.pdbx_description
1 polymer ?
#
loop_
_entity_poly.entity_id
_entity_poly.type
_entity_poly.pdbx_seq_one_letter_code
_entity_poly.pdbx_strand_id
1 'polypeptide(L)'
;MNLNKNTKTMTHNFADTYDVDKRKMLLETENIRVDTLHLKEGQIIPWHKHTEMDDTFVCLTGETIFFSDRKQKNIKLSPREQ
;
A
#
# COMPACT_ATOMS: atom_id res chain seq x y z
N MET A 1 17.18 -25.27 0.32
CA MET A 1 17.21 -23.95 1.00
C MET A 1 16.19 -23.98 2.12
N ASN A 2 16.63 -23.88 3.38
CA ASN A 2 15.74 -23.80 4.53
C ASN A 2 15.31 -22.34 4.70
N LEU A 3 14.06 -22.04 4.38
CA LEU A 3 13.43 -20.78 4.80
C LEU A 3 13.17 -20.87 6.30
N ASN A 4 13.84 -19.99 7.06
CA ASN A 4 13.62 -19.80 8.48
C ASN A 4 12.14 -19.45 8.73
N LYS A 5 11.45 -20.23 9.56
CA LYS A 5 10.02 -20.08 9.87
C LYS A 5 9.72 -18.98 10.90
N ASN A 6 10.73 -18.21 11.33
CA ASN A 6 10.60 -17.17 12.35
C ASN A 6 10.61 -15.73 11.81
N THR A 7 10.55 -15.52 10.49
CA THR A 7 10.27 -14.18 9.98
C THR A 7 8.83 -13.82 10.33
N LYS A 8 8.67 -12.86 11.25
CA LYS A 8 7.40 -12.20 11.53
C LYS A 8 6.91 -11.61 10.20
N THR A 9 6.01 -12.32 9.53
CA THR A 9 5.43 -11.86 8.26
C THR A 9 4.76 -10.52 8.55
N MET A 10 5.02 -9.51 7.71
CA MET A 10 4.33 -8.24 7.76
C MET A 10 2.91 -8.50 7.22
N THR A 11 2.09 -9.12 8.08
CA THR A 11 0.73 -9.50 7.77
C THR A 11 -0.09 -8.23 7.58
N HIS A 12 -0.31 -7.90 6.31
CA HIS A 12 -1.25 -6.88 5.87
C HIS A 12 -2.67 -7.44 6.02
N ASN A 13 -3.13 -7.63 7.27
CA ASN A 13 -4.36 -8.36 7.62
C ASN A 13 -5.64 -7.86 6.91
N PHE A 14 -5.60 -6.65 6.35
CA PHE A 14 -6.71 -6.03 5.62
C PHE A 14 -6.46 -5.88 4.12
N ALA A 15 -5.31 -6.30 3.57
CA ALA A 15 -5.03 -6.13 2.14
C ALA A 15 -6.13 -6.77 1.30
N ASP A 16 -6.55 -7.98 1.66
CA ASP A 16 -7.46 -8.78 0.84
C ASP A 16 -8.95 -8.48 1.13
N THR A 17 -9.25 -7.45 1.93
CA THR A 17 -10.63 -7.14 2.35
C THR A 17 -11.31 -6.05 1.54
N TYR A 18 -10.61 -5.44 0.56
CA TYR A 18 -11.18 -4.38 -0.28
C TYR A 18 -10.97 -4.64 -1.76
N ASP A 19 -11.94 -4.19 -2.55
CA ASP A 19 -11.98 -4.38 -4.00
C ASP A 19 -10.92 -3.51 -4.69
N VAL A 20 -9.96 -4.16 -5.34
CA VAL A 20 -8.90 -3.55 -6.13
C VAL A 20 -8.71 -4.34 -7.40
N ASP A 21 -8.38 -3.69 -8.50
CA ASP A 21 -8.17 -4.37 -9.77
C ASP A 21 -7.01 -5.37 -9.71
N LYS A 22 -5.88 -4.96 -9.11
CA LYS A 22 -4.72 -5.83 -8.99
C LYS A 22 -3.83 -5.45 -7.81
N ARG A 23 -3.34 -6.46 -7.10
CA ARG A 23 -2.24 -6.35 -6.14
C ARG A 23 -1.20 -7.42 -6.42
N LYS A 24 0.08 -7.06 -6.26
CA LYS A 24 1.19 -8.01 -6.33
C LYS A 24 2.28 -7.61 -5.35
N MET A 25 2.66 -8.52 -4.47
CA MET A 25 3.84 -8.38 -3.64
C MET A 25 5.10 -8.57 -4.48
N LEU A 26 6.02 -7.62 -4.40
CA LEU A 26 7.32 -7.67 -5.08
C LEU A 26 8.42 -8.16 -4.15
N LEU A 27 8.40 -7.72 -2.89
CA LEU A 27 9.41 -8.03 -1.88
C LEU A 27 8.77 -8.01 -0.49
N GLU A 28 9.17 -8.96 0.35
CA GLU A 28 8.91 -8.92 1.78
C GLU A 28 10.17 -9.37 2.53
N THR A 29 10.57 -8.58 3.51
CA THR A 29 11.66 -8.86 4.45
C THR A 29 11.18 -8.57 5.86
N GLU A 30 12.05 -8.76 6.86
CA GLU A 30 11.74 -8.37 8.24
C GLU A 30 11.55 -6.86 8.45
N ASN A 31 12.06 -6.01 7.54
CA ASN A 31 12.08 -4.55 7.70
C ASN A 31 11.19 -3.80 6.70
N ILE A 32 10.88 -4.40 5.56
CA ILE A 32 10.14 -3.74 4.48
C ILE A 32 9.30 -4.74 3.70
N ARG A 33 8.12 -4.28 3.29
CA ARG A 33 7.26 -4.91 2.30
C ARG A 33 6.99 -3.93 1.17
N VAL A 34 7.07 -4.42 -0.07
CA VAL A 34 6.82 -3.62 -1.27
C VAL A 34 5.78 -4.34 -2.13
N ASP A 35 4.64 -3.67 -2.34
CA ASP A 35 3.55 -4.14 -3.18
C ASP A 35 3.31 -3.16 -4.33
N THR A 36 2.96 -3.69 -5.51
CA THR A 36 2.27 -2.89 -6.53
C THR A 36 0.77 -2.99 -6.32
N LEU A 37 0.09 -1.87 -6.37
CA LEU A 37 -1.37 -1.77 -6.33
C LEU A 37 -1.87 -1.04 -7.59
N HIS A 38 -2.93 -1.57 -8.18
CA HIS A 38 -3.66 -0.93 -9.28
C HIS A 38 -5.12 -0.76 -8.88
N LEU A 39 -5.61 0.47 -9.03
CA LEU A 39 -7.02 0.83 -8.87
C LEU A 39 -7.55 1.25 -10.23
N LYS A 40 -8.73 0.71 -10.61
CA LYS A 40 -9.52 1.25 -11.71
C LYS A 40 -10.25 2.51 -11.25
N GLU A 41 -10.74 3.28 -12.22
CA GLU A 41 -11.62 4.42 -11.97
C GLU A 41 -12.79 4.01 -11.06
N GLY A 42 -13.02 4.79 -10.01
CA GLY A 42 -14.08 4.54 -9.02
C GLY A 42 -13.73 3.56 -7.90
N GLN A 43 -12.63 2.81 -7.98
CA GLN A 43 -12.19 1.95 -6.88
C GLN A 43 -11.52 2.77 -5.77
N ILE A 44 -11.88 2.46 -4.52
CA ILE A 44 -11.44 3.19 -3.33
C ILE A 44 -11.00 2.20 -2.28
N ILE A 45 -9.82 2.42 -1.71
CA ILE A 45 -9.40 1.71 -0.50
C ILE A 45 -10.12 2.34 0.70
N PRO A 46 -10.85 1.57 1.53
CA PRO A 46 -11.51 2.11 2.70
C PRO A 46 -10.53 2.76 3.67
N TRP A 47 -11.02 3.70 4.48
CA TRP A 47 -10.24 4.29 5.56
C TRP A 47 -9.70 3.21 6.51
N HIS A 48 -8.38 3.21 6.71
CA HIS A 48 -7.68 2.33 7.63
C HIS A 48 -6.46 3.06 8.19
N LYS A 49 -5.80 2.46 9.18
CA LYS A 49 -4.59 3.00 9.80
C LYS A 49 -3.56 1.91 10.03
N HIS A 50 -2.30 2.27 9.89
CA HIS A 50 -1.15 1.47 10.30
C HIS A 50 -0.56 2.09 11.58
N THR A 51 -0.31 1.26 12.60
CA THR A 51 0.21 1.71 13.91
C THR A 51 1.66 1.29 14.16
N GLU A 52 2.13 0.27 13.46
CA GLU A 52 3.47 -0.32 13.66
C GLU A 52 4.41 -0.06 12.48
N MET A 53 3.94 0.60 11.42
CA MET A 53 4.67 0.83 10.19
C MET A 53 4.23 2.14 9.54
N ASP A 54 5.14 2.77 8.80
CA ASP A 54 4.88 3.94 7.98
C ASP A 54 4.75 3.53 6.51
N ASP A 55 3.79 4.13 5.81
CA ASP A 55 3.59 3.89 4.38
C ASP A 55 4.31 4.94 3.54
N THR A 56 4.91 4.52 2.44
CA THR A 56 5.43 5.39 1.38
C THR A 56 4.82 4.99 0.05
N PHE A 57 4.26 5.97 -0.67
CA PHE A 57 3.58 5.73 -1.94
C PHE A 57 4.33 6.41 -3.08
N VAL A 58 4.43 5.71 -4.21
CA VAL A 58 4.92 6.28 -5.48
C VAL A 58 3.90 5.98 -6.55
N CYS A 59 3.37 7.01 -7.20
CA CYS A 59 2.50 6.82 -8.36
C CYS A 59 3.35 6.46 -9.57
N LEU A 60 3.10 5.29 -10.18
CA LEU A 60 3.83 4.85 -11.37
C LEU A 60 3.15 5.29 -12.67
N THR A 61 1.82 5.29 -12.69
CA THR A 61 0.99 5.60 -13.86
C THR A 61 -0.35 6.20 -13.44
N GLY A 62 -0.93 7.05 -14.29
CA GLY A 62 -2.26 7.62 -14.05
C GLY A 62 -2.23 8.68 -12.97
N GLU A 63 -3.23 8.67 -12.09
CA GLU A 63 -3.36 9.63 -11.00
C GLU A 63 -4.10 8.98 -9.84
N THR A 64 -3.65 9.23 -8.63
CA THR A 64 -4.33 8.78 -7.41
C THR A 64 -4.49 9.95 -6.45
N ILE A 65 -5.55 9.90 -5.65
CA ILE A 65 -5.81 10.87 -4.59
C ILE A 65 -5.69 10.16 -3.24
N PHE A 66 -4.84 10.69 -2.37
CA PHE A 66 -4.70 10.26 -0.99
C PHE A 66 -5.42 11.23 -0.06
N PHE A 67 -6.09 10.64 0.94
CA PHE A 67 -6.68 11.35 2.05
C PHE A 67 -5.96 10.94 3.33
N SER A 68 -5.51 11.93 4.10
CA SER A 68 -4.86 11.70 5.39
C SER A 68 -5.49 12.58 6.45
N ASP A 69 -5.83 11.98 7.59
CA ASP A 69 -6.37 12.64 8.78
C ASP A 69 -5.41 13.68 9.37
N ARG A 70 -4.09 13.41 9.34
CA ARG A 70 -3.05 14.30 9.88
C ARG A 70 -2.93 15.62 9.12
N LYS A 71 -3.17 15.59 7.81
CA LYS A 71 -3.03 16.79 6.95
C LYS A 71 -4.38 17.41 6.57
N GLN A 72 -5.50 16.71 6.80
CA GLN A 72 -6.86 17.09 6.38
C GLN A 72 -6.91 17.64 4.94
N LYS A 73 -6.12 17.05 4.05
CA LYS A 73 -5.94 17.54 2.68
C LYS A 73 -5.89 16.39 1.70
N ASN A 74 -6.50 16.62 0.54
CA ASN A 74 -6.40 15.74 -0.62
C ASN A 74 -5.02 15.94 -1.25
N ILE A 75 -4.22 14.88 -1.27
CA ILE A 75 -2.92 14.87 -1.94
C ILE A 75 -3.10 14.11 -3.24
N LYS A 76 -3.02 14.83 -4.34
CA LYS A 76 -2.96 14.25 -5.67
C LYS A 76 -1.52 13.82 -5.93
N LEU A 77 -1.33 12.56 -6.30
CA LEU A 77 -0.05 12.01 -6.71
C LEU A 77 -0.14 11.56 -8.16
N SER A 78 0.73 12.12 -8.98
CA SER A 78 0.94 11.75 -10.38
C SER A 78 2.34 11.15 -10.56
N PRO A 79 2.65 10.53 -11.72
CA PRO A 79 3.96 9.95 -11.95
C PRO A 79 5.07 10.99 -11.74
N ARG A 80 6.13 10.57 -11.02
CA ARG A 80 7.31 11.38 -10.63
C ARG A 80 7.14 12.25 -9.38
N GLU A 81 6.00 12.17 -8.70
CA GLU A 81 5.78 12.81 -7.39
C GLU A 81 5.90 11.76 -6.26
N GLN A 82 6.50 12.16 -5.13
CA GLN A 82 6.66 11.37 -3.90
C GLN A 82 6.21 12.20 -2.68
#